data_AF-A0AAV1RXT1-F1
#
_entry.id   AF-A0AAV1RXT1-F1
#
_cell.length_a   1.000
_cell.length_b   1.000
_cell.length_c   1.000
_cell.angle_alpha   90.00
_cell.angle_beta   90.00
_cell.angle_gamma   90.00
#
_symmetry.space_group_name_H-M   'P 1'
#
loop_
_entity.id
_entity.type
_entity.pdbx_description
1 polymer ?
#
loop_
_entity_poly.entity_id
_entity_poly.type
_entity_poly.pdbx_seq_one_letter_code
_entity_poly.pdbx_strand_id
1 'polypeptide(L)'
;MATASCFQVLPVTTCSLPSSTSTSKSIKIKTNNNLKIKCFASINARNSSSSKIPMPPINPKDPFLSKLASVAATSPDSLLESPVSNSDTPPYLDLFESPKLMATPAQVERSVSYNEHRPRTPPPDLPSLLLHGRIVYIGMPLVAAVTELVVAELMYLQWMDPKAPIYIYINSTGTTRDDGETVGMETEGFAIYDSMMQLKNEIHTVAVGAAIGQACLLLAAGTKGKRYMMPHAKAMIQQPRVPASGLMPASDILIRAKEAVINRDVLTELLAKHTENSLETVANVMRRPFYMDSRRAKEFGVIDKILWQGQEKIMADVMPPEDWDKSAGIKLADPF
;
A
#
# COMPACT_ATOMS: atom_id res chain seq x y z
N MET A 1 -31.41 61.60 36.59
CA MET A 1 -32.40 60.54 36.82
C MET A 1 -32.15 59.46 35.76
N ALA A 2 -31.18 58.55 35.82
CA ALA A 2 -30.66 57.69 36.90
C ALA A 2 -31.71 56.71 37.46
N THR A 3 -31.91 55.60 36.76
CA THR A 3 -32.46 54.35 37.29
C THR A 3 -31.59 53.19 36.80
N ALA A 4 -30.76 52.68 37.70
CA ALA A 4 -29.84 51.58 37.50
C ALA A 4 -30.60 50.24 37.66
N SER A 5 -30.47 49.35 36.69
CA SER A 5 -30.88 47.94 36.84
C SER A 5 -29.63 47.08 37.02
N CYS A 6 -29.61 46.43 38.17
CA CYS A 6 -28.55 45.59 38.69
C CYS A 6 -28.67 44.20 38.04
N PHE A 7 -27.70 43.81 37.21
CA PHE A 7 -27.54 42.41 36.77
C PHE A 7 -26.37 41.80 37.54
N GLN A 8 -26.70 40.80 38.36
CA GLN A 8 -25.76 40.08 39.21
C GLN A 8 -24.82 39.21 38.37
N VAL A 9 -23.53 39.38 38.66
CA VAL A 9 -22.41 38.57 38.17
C VAL A 9 -22.40 37.25 38.93
N LEU A 10 -22.49 36.12 38.22
CA LEU A 10 -22.28 34.78 38.76
C LEU A 10 -20.78 34.51 38.94
N PRO A 11 -20.32 33.96 40.09
CA PRO A 11 -18.91 33.68 40.31
C PRO A 11 -18.48 32.40 39.59
N VAL A 12 -17.39 32.54 38.82
CA VAL A 12 -16.62 31.45 38.21
C VAL A 12 -16.02 30.60 39.32
N THR A 13 -16.48 29.36 39.45
CA THR A 13 -15.94 28.39 40.40
C THR A 13 -14.74 27.71 39.76
N THR A 14 -13.55 27.98 40.30
CA THR A 14 -12.29 27.34 39.93
C THR A 14 -12.21 25.95 40.57
N CYS A 15 -12.40 24.90 39.76
CA CYS A 15 -12.11 23.53 40.19
C CYS A 15 -10.60 23.28 40.11
N SER A 16 -9.95 23.26 41.26
CA SER A 16 -8.58 22.80 41.45
C SER A 16 -8.53 21.26 41.43
N LEU A 17 -7.75 20.72 40.50
CA LEU A 17 -7.43 19.29 40.40
C LEU A 17 -6.42 18.90 41.49
N PRO A 18 -6.59 17.73 42.15
CA PRO A 18 -5.62 17.22 43.10
C PRO A 18 -4.43 16.56 42.39
N SER A 19 -3.24 16.93 42.82
CA SER A 19 -1.95 16.34 42.49
C SER A 19 -1.88 14.88 42.98
N SER A 20 -1.72 13.95 42.05
CA SER A 20 -1.39 12.54 42.36
C SER A 20 0.06 12.26 42.00
N THR A 21 0.78 11.78 43.01
CA THR A 21 2.18 11.40 43.01
C THR A 21 2.37 10.01 42.40
N SER A 22 3.27 9.95 41.41
CA SER A 22 4.22 8.87 41.08
C SER A 22 3.91 7.43 41.54
N THR A 23 3.67 6.52 40.58
CA THR A 23 4.29 5.18 40.56
C THR A 23 4.25 4.58 39.14
N SER A 24 5.32 4.75 38.39
CA SER A 24 5.54 4.02 37.13
C SER A 24 6.08 2.62 37.44
N LYS A 25 5.29 1.59 37.13
CA LYS A 25 5.77 0.20 37.11
C LYS A 25 6.57 -0.02 35.82
N SER A 26 7.89 0.08 35.91
CA SER A 26 8.83 -0.35 34.87
C SER A 26 9.30 -1.78 35.12
N ILE A 27 9.12 -2.62 34.10
CA ILE A 27 9.48 -4.03 34.03
C ILE A 27 11.01 -4.15 33.97
N LYS A 28 11.59 -4.86 34.95
CA LYS A 28 13.04 -5.12 35.06
C LYS A 28 13.47 -6.22 34.07
N ILE A 29 14.28 -5.84 33.09
CA ILE A 29 15.09 -6.75 32.27
C ILE A 29 16.41 -7.00 33.02
N LYS A 30 16.68 -8.25 33.39
CA LYS A 30 17.94 -8.67 34.02
C LYS A 30 19.03 -8.81 32.95
N THR A 31 20.04 -7.95 32.99
CA THR A 31 21.32 -8.14 32.31
C THR A 31 22.31 -8.80 33.27
N ASN A 32 22.81 -9.98 32.90
CA ASN A 32 23.84 -10.72 33.63
C ASN A 32 25.22 -10.24 33.17
N ASN A 33 25.91 -9.46 34.01
CA ASN A 33 27.33 -9.18 33.90
C ASN A 33 28.06 -9.85 35.07
N ASN A 34 28.91 -10.84 34.77
CA ASN A 34 30.04 -11.22 35.61
C ASN A 34 30.93 -12.20 34.85
N LEU A 35 32.14 -11.77 34.48
CA LEU A 35 33.35 -12.59 34.52
C LEU A 35 34.58 -11.67 34.39
N LYS A 36 35.24 -11.49 35.54
CA LYS A 36 36.56 -10.85 35.68
C LYS A 36 37.63 -11.83 35.21
N ILE A 37 38.57 -11.38 34.37
CA ILE A 37 39.90 -11.98 34.29
C ILE A 37 40.94 -10.85 34.32
N LYS A 38 41.90 -11.00 35.24
CA LYS A 38 42.90 -10.02 35.66
C LYS A 38 44.08 -9.99 34.69
N CYS A 39 44.53 -8.79 34.32
CA CYS A 39 45.87 -8.56 33.81
C CYS A 39 46.88 -8.59 34.97
N PHE A 40 47.97 -9.34 34.81
CA PHE A 40 49.22 -9.12 35.54
C PHE A 40 50.35 -8.97 34.52
N ALA A 41 51.06 -7.86 34.64
CA ALA A 41 52.21 -7.51 33.83
C ALA A 41 53.52 -8.00 34.46
N SER A 42 54.56 -7.94 33.63
CA SER A 42 56.00 -7.81 33.93
C SER A 42 56.86 -9.08 33.88
N ILE A 43 57.77 -9.09 32.90
CA ILE A 43 59.02 -9.85 32.91
C ILE A 43 60.13 -8.80 32.73
N ASN A 44 60.99 -8.67 33.74
CA ASN A 44 62.33 -8.08 33.62
C ASN A 44 63.28 -9.12 34.23
N ALA A 45 63.96 -9.91 33.39
CA ALA A 45 65.36 -9.76 33.00
C ALA A 45 66.37 -10.16 34.09
N ARG A 46 67.06 -11.31 33.91
CA ARG A 46 68.50 -11.39 33.57
C ARG A 46 69.05 -12.83 33.60
N ASN A 47 69.96 -13.05 32.66
CA ASN A 47 70.76 -14.22 32.29
C ASN A 47 71.38 -15.05 33.42
N SER A 48 71.39 -16.39 33.26
CA SER A 48 72.60 -17.13 32.82
C SER A 48 72.36 -18.65 32.74
N SER A 49 73.13 -19.29 31.83
CA SER A 49 73.40 -20.73 31.65
C SER A 49 72.45 -21.59 30.77
N SER A 50 72.91 -21.80 29.52
CA SER A 50 72.84 -23.03 28.71
C SER A 50 71.68 -24.01 28.98
N SER A 51 70.53 -23.80 28.33
CA SER A 51 69.51 -24.85 28.14
C SER A 51 69.48 -25.27 26.67
N LYS A 52 69.85 -26.54 26.42
CA LYS A 52 69.70 -27.20 25.11
C LYS A 52 68.21 -27.17 24.75
N ILE A 53 67.89 -26.50 23.64
CA ILE A 53 66.52 -26.46 23.12
C ILE A 53 66.11 -27.90 22.80
N PRO A 54 65.03 -28.43 23.39
CA PRO A 54 64.56 -29.77 23.06
C PRO A 54 64.08 -29.77 21.59
N MET A 55 64.76 -30.54 20.74
CA MET A 55 64.32 -30.71 19.35
C MET A 55 63.04 -31.55 19.33
N PRO A 56 62.00 -31.13 18.59
CA PRO A 56 60.80 -31.92 18.45
C PRO A 56 61.10 -33.25 17.73
N PRO A 57 60.34 -34.32 17.99
CA PRO A 57 60.54 -35.60 17.31
C PRO A 57 60.28 -35.43 15.81
N ILE A 58 61.33 -35.59 14.99
CA ILE A 58 61.26 -35.46 13.53
C ILE A 58 60.63 -36.72 12.96
N ASN A 59 59.55 -36.57 12.19
CA ASN A 59 58.95 -37.66 11.42
C ASN A 59 59.71 -37.84 10.10
N PRO A 60 60.41 -38.97 9.87
CA PRO A 60 61.23 -39.16 8.66
C PRO A 60 60.41 -39.29 7.37
N LYS A 61 59.08 -39.41 7.47
CA LYS A 61 58.17 -39.49 6.31
C LYS A 61 57.41 -38.19 6.05
N ASP A 62 57.85 -37.08 6.65
CA ASP A 62 57.19 -35.79 6.45
C ASP A 62 57.42 -35.27 5.01
N PRO A 63 56.36 -35.07 4.21
CA PRO A 63 56.47 -34.52 2.86
C PRO A 63 57.10 -33.12 2.84
N PHE A 64 57.00 -32.37 3.93
CA PHE A 64 57.65 -31.07 4.09
C PHE A 64 59.18 -31.21 4.09
N LEU A 65 59.71 -32.08 4.94
CA LEU A 65 61.15 -32.29 5.07
C LEU A 65 61.75 -32.93 3.81
N SER A 66 61.03 -33.82 3.13
CA SER A 66 61.51 -34.41 1.88
C SER A 66 61.66 -33.39 0.74
N LYS A 67 60.68 -32.47 0.61
CA LYS A 67 60.73 -31.42 -0.41
C LYS A 67 61.80 -30.38 -0.07
N LEU A 68 61.89 -29.96 1.19
CA LEU A 68 62.92 -29.02 1.62
C LEU A 68 64.33 -29.61 1.41
N ALA A 69 64.54 -30.89 1.72
CA ALA A 69 65.80 -31.59 1.43
C ALA A 69 66.09 -31.67 -0.07
N SER A 70 65.07 -31.91 -0.91
CA SER A 70 65.25 -31.93 -2.37
C SER A 70 65.64 -30.57 -2.93
N VAL A 71 65.07 -29.48 -2.41
CA VAL A 71 65.41 -28.10 -2.79
C VAL A 71 66.82 -27.75 -2.30
N ALA A 72 67.16 -28.11 -1.06
CA ALA A 72 68.50 -27.94 -0.50
C ALA A 72 69.58 -28.64 -1.33
N ALA A 73 69.27 -29.83 -1.85
CA ALA A 73 70.18 -30.59 -2.70
C ALA A 73 70.32 -29.99 -4.12
N THR A 74 69.28 -29.33 -4.63
CA THR A 74 69.24 -28.81 -6.01
C THR A 74 69.78 -27.39 -6.10
N SER A 75 69.52 -26.54 -5.10
CA SER A 75 69.92 -25.13 -5.08
C SER A 75 70.11 -24.63 -3.63
N PRO A 76 71.31 -24.79 -3.04
CA PRO A 76 71.54 -24.44 -1.63
C PRO A 76 71.42 -22.93 -1.37
N ASP A 77 71.77 -22.09 -2.35
CA ASP A 77 71.81 -20.62 -2.19
C ASP A 77 70.40 -20.02 -1.96
N SER A 78 69.36 -20.66 -2.49
CA SER A 78 67.95 -20.23 -2.31
C SER A 78 67.44 -20.36 -0.87
N LEU A 79 68.10 -21.19 -0.04
CA LEU A 79 67.77 -21.31 1.39
C LEU A 79 68.55 -20.32 2.26
N LEU A 80 69.65 -19.77 1.74
CA LEU A 80 70.53 -18.85 2.46
C LEU A 80 70.14 -17.39 2.22
N GLU A 81 69.55 -17.08 1.07
CA GLU A 81 68.99 -15.77 0.76
C GLU A 81 67.54 -15.68 1.26
N SER A 82 67.35 -15.50 2.58
CA SER A 82 66.03 -15.11 3.08
C SER A 82 65.77 -13.64 2.70
N PRO A 83 64.70 -13.31 1.95
CA PRO A 83 64.31 -11.91 1.78
C PRO A 83 63.98 -11.33 3.16
N VAL A 84 64.55 -10.15 3.43
CA VAL A 84 64.41 -9.40 4.67
C VAL A 84 62.95 -9.37 5.13
N SER A 85 62.76 -9.81 6.38
CA SER A 85 61.54 -9.77 7.17
C SER A 85 60.63 -8.60 6.83
N ASN A 86 59.47 -8.87 6.24
CA ASN A 86 58.25 -8.06 6.32
C ASN A 86 57.08 -8.80 5.67
N SER A 87 56.53 -9.80 6.37
CA SER A 87 55.16 -10.31 6.21
C SER A 87 54.95 -11.45 7.21
N ASP A 88 53.73 -11.58 7.75
CA ASP A 88 53.33 -12.60 8.73
C ASP A 88 53.32 -14.04 8.17
N THR A 89 54.05 -14.30 7.08
CA THR A 89 54.16 -15.61 6.44
C THR A 89 55.35 -16.38 6.99
N PRO A 90 55.16 -17.64 7.41
CA PRO A 90 56.26 -18.45 7.91
C PRO A 90 57.30 -18.69 6.80
N PRO A 91 58.61 -18.72 7.14
CA PRO A 91 59.66 -18.92 6.16
C PRO A 91 59.50 -20.28 5.45
N TYR A 92 59.86 -20.33 4.16
CA TYR A 92 59.80 -21.49 3.27
C TYR A 92 58.42 -21.92 2.77
N LEU A 93 57.33 -21.20 3.07
CA LEU A 93 55.99 -21.54 2.54
C LEU A 93 55.94 -21.45 1.00
N ASP A 94 56.62 -20.48 0.39
CA ASP A 94 56.65 -20.27 -1.06
C ASP A 94 57.24 -21.45 -1.86
N LEU A 95 58.05 -22.30 -1.22
CA LEU A 95 58.57 -23.52 -1.84
C LEU A 95 57.46 -24.57 -2.09
N PHE A 96 56.34 -24.47 -1.39
CA PHE A 96 55.30 -25.49 -1.37
C PHE A 96 54.04 -25.11 -2.14
N GLU A 97 53.89 -23.84 -2.55
CA GLU A 97 52.71 -23.36 -3.25
C GLU A 97 53.04 -22.44 -4.44
N SER A 98 53.10 -23.04 -5.63
CA SER A 98 52.29 -22.51 -6.72
C SER A 98 51.96 -23.67 -7.68
N PRO A 99 50.70 -24.11 -7.78
CA PRO A 99 50.32 -24.93 -8.92
C PRO A 99 50.49 -24.04 -10.15
N LYS A 100 51.52 -24.32 -10.94
CA LYS A 100 51.70 -23.74 -12.27
C LYS A 100 50.47 -24.16 -13.07
N LEU A 101 49.53 -23.24 -13.29
CA LEU A 101 48.28 -23.49 -14.02
C LEU A 101 48.61 -23.88 -15.46
N MET A 102 48.85 -25.17 -15.69
CA MET A 102 49.00 -25.76 -17.02
C MET A 102 47.61 -26.16 -17.55
N ALA A 103 46.74 -25.17 -17.70
CA ALA A 103 45.52 -25.29 -18.48
C ALA A 103 45.07 -23.87 -18.86
N THR A 104 44.78 -23.67 -20.15
CA THR A 104 43.96 -22.57 -20.64
C THR A 104 42.79 -22.33 -19.68
N PRO A 105 42.37 -21.08 -19.39
CA PRO A 105 41.30 -20.84 -18.44
C PRO A 105 40.14 -21.73 -18.84
N ALA A 106 39.81 -22.69 -17.97
CA ALA A 106 38.64 -23.52 -18.16
C ALA A 106 37.50 -22.53 -18.33
N GLN A 107 36.96 -22.43 -19.55
CA GLN A 107 35.69 -21.79 -19.74
C GLN A 107 34.75 -22.62 -18.86
N VAL A 108 34.42 -22.07 -17.70
CA VAL A 108 33.30 -22.54 -16.91
C VAL A 108 32.11 -22.27 -17.81
N GLU A 109 31.78 -23.22 -18.69
CA GLU A 109 30.47 -23.32 -19.28
C GLU A 109 29.54 -23.55 -18.10
N ARG A 110 29.03 -22.42 -17.59
CA ARG A 110 27.98 -22.38 -16.60
C ARG A 110 26.84 -23.13 -17.27
N SER A 111 26.59 -24.37 -16.89
CA SER A 111 25.59 -25.25 -17.50
C SER A 111 24.29 -24.45 -17.70
N VAL A 112 23.99 -24.10 -18.95
CA VAL A 112 22.93 -23.16 -19.32
C VAL A 112 21.54 -23.79 -19.13
N SER A 113 21.47 -25.07 -18.79
CA SER A 113 20.24 -25.87 -18.83
C SER A 113 19.23 -25.58 -17.71
N TYR A 114 19.58 -24.88 -16.63
CA TYR A 114 18.60 -24.48 -15.60
C TYR A 114 18.04 -23.06 -15.76
N ASN A 115 18.52 -22.28 -16.76
CA ASN A 115 18.12 -20.89 -16.94
C ASN A 115 17.28 -20.63 -18.21
N GLU A 116 17.13 -21.61 -19.11
CA GLU A 116 16.37 -21.44 -20.36
C GLU A 116 14.86 -21.30 -20.17
N HIS A 117 14.31 -21.76 -19.03
CA HIS A 117 12.87 -21.70 -18.74
C HIS A 117 12.47 -20.53 -17.82
N ARG A 118 13.41 -19.68 -17.40
CA ARG A 118 13.06 -18.47 -16.65
C ARG A 118 12.75 -17.36 -17.66
N PRO A 119 11.53 -16.80 -17.68
CA PRO A 119 11.26 -15.63 -18.50
C PRO A 119 12.30 -14.54 -18.17
N ARG A 120 12.88 -13.93 -19.22
CA ARG A 120 13.97 -12.94 -19.09
C ARG A 120 13.55 -11.72 -18.28
N THR A 121 12.26 -11.44 -18.24
CA THR A 121 11.64 -10.40 -17.42
C THR A 121 10.87 -11.05 -16.27
N PRO A 122 10.86 -10.44 -15.07
CA PRO A 122 9.95 -10.87 -14.01
C PRO A 122 8.51 -10.87 -14.55
N PRO A 123 7.63 -11.75 -14.04
CA PRO A 123 6.23 -11.73 -14.45
C PRO A 123 5.64 -10.34 -14.16
N PRO A 124 4.82 -9.80 -15.08
CA PRO A 124 4.19 -8.50 -14.87
C PRO A 124 3.30 -8.52 -13.63
N ASP A 125 3.24 -7.40 -12.94
CA ASP A 125 2.34 -7.19 -11.82
C ASP A 125 0.87 -7.19 -12.29
N LEU A 126 -0.04 -7.50 -11.36
CA LEU A 126 -1.46 -7.64 -11.65
C LEU A 126 -2.11 -6.34 -12.20
N PRO A 127 -1.86 -5.15 -11.62
CA PRO A 127 -2.39 -3.89 -12.18
C PRO A 127 -1.93 -3.65 -13.62
N SER A 128 -0.66 -3.90 -13.94
CA SER A 128 -0.16 -3.79 -15.32
C SER A 128 -0.86 -4.75 -16.28
N LEU A 129 -1.16 -5.98 -15.84
CA LEU A 129 -1.93 -6.94 -16.65
C LEU A 129 -3.37 -6.45 -16.91
N LEU A 130 -4.03 -5.87 -15.91
CA LEU A 130 -5.37 -5.31 -16.05
C LEU A 130 -5.36 -4.09 -16.99
N LEU A 131 -4.39 -3.18 -16.83
CA LEU A 131 -4.25 -2.00 -17.66
C LEU A 131 -3.97 -2.37 -19.12
N HIS A 132 -3.17 -3.41 -19.37
CA HIS A 132 -2.99 -3.97 -20.71
C HIS A 132 -4.31 -4.49 -21.29
N GLY A 133 -5.18 -5.07 -20.45
CA GLY A 133 -6.56 -5.43 -20.78
C GLY A 133 -7.53 -4.24 -20.88
N ARG A 134 -7.05 -2.99 -20.72
CA ARG A 134 -7.84 -1.74 -20.67
C ARG A 134 -8.86 -1.71 -19.52
N ILE A 135 -8.52 -2.37 -18.42
CA ILE A 135 -9.32 -2.44 -17.20
C ILE A 135 -8.66 -1.55 -16.14
N VAL A 136 -9.42 -0.56 -15.68
CA VAL A 136 -9.09 0.32 -14.55
C VAL A 136 -9.93 -0.13 -13.36
N TYR A 137 -9.30 -0.45 -12.23
CA TYR A 137 -9.99 -0.97 -11.04
C TYR A 137 -9.91 0.01 -9.88
N ILE A 138 -11.06 0.55 -9.46
CA ILE A 138 -11.19 1.48 -8.34
C ILE A 138 -11.73 0.73 -7.12
N GLY A 139 -10.83 0.20 -6.30
CA GLY A 139 -11.15 -0.61 -5.11
C GLY A 139 -11.03 0.11 -3.77
N MET A 140 -10.54 1.35 -3.75
CA MET A 140 -10.24 2.11 -2.53
C MET A 140 -11.08 3.41 -2.49
N PRO A 141 -11.22 4.03 -1.31
CA PRO A 141 -11.76 5.39 -1.23
C PRO A 141 -10.97 6.35 -2.13
N LEU A 142 -11.66 7.33 -2.71
CA LEU A 142 -11.08 8.34 -3.57
C LEU A 142 -10.28 9.32 -2.73
N VAL A 143 -8.96 9.17 -2.80
CA VAL A 143 -7.95 10.04 -2.18
C VAL A 143 -7.03 10.52 -3.29
N ALA A 144 -6.37 11.66 -3.12
CA ALA A 144 -5.45 12.25 -4.10
C ALA A 144 -4.53 11.23 -4.82
N ALA A 145 -3.91 10.31 -4.08
CA ALA A 145 -3.04 9.28 -4.67
C ALA A 145 -3.79 8.30 -5.59
N VAL A 146 -5.04 7.95 -5.26
CA VAL A 146 -5.88 7.07 -6.09
C VAL A 146 -6.35 7.82 -7.33
N THR A 147 -6.78 9.06 -7.15
CA THR A 147 -7.21 9.94 -8.24
C THR A 147 -6.11 10.15 -9.25
N GLU A 148 -4.89 10.47 -8.79
CA GLU A 148 -3.72 10.66 -9.65
C GLU A 148 -3.45 9.42 -10.51
N LEU A 149 -3.48 8.22 -9.91
CA LEU A 149 -3.28 6.97 -10.64
C LEU A 149 -4.39 6.71 -11.66
N VAL A 150 -5.65 6.86 -11.27
CA VAL A 150 -6.80 6.62 -12.17
C VAL A 150 -6.75 7.59 -13.36
N VAL A 151 -6.48 8.87 -13.14
CA VAL A 151 -6.36 9.86 -14.22
C VAL A 151 -5.19 9.54 -15.14
N ALA A 152 -4.04 9.16 -14.58
CA ALA A 152 -2.87 8.75 -15.37
C ALA A 152 -3.15 7.50 -16.23
N GLU A 153 -3.82 6.49 -15.66
CA GLU A 153 -4.22 5.28 -16.39
C GLU A 153 -5.18 5.61 -17.54
N LEU A 154 -6.17 6.47 -17.31
CA LEU A 154 -7.11 6.90 -18.34
C LEU A 154 -6.42 7.65 -19.49
N MET A 155 -5.52 8.59 -19.17
CA MET A 155 -4.73 9.31 -20.16
C MET A 155 -3.82 8.37 -20.96
N TYR A 156 -3.21 7.39 -20.29
CA TYR A 156 -2.37 6.39 -20.92
C TYR A 156 -3.17 5.51 -21.91
N LEU A 157 -4.36 5.04 -21.52
CA LEU A 157 -5.21 4.21 -22.39
C LEU A 157 -5.70 4.96 -23.63
N GLN A 158 -5.96 6.26 -23.50
CA GLN A 158 -6.29 7.17 -24.59
C GLN A 158 -5.14 7.39 -25.56
N TRP A 159 -3.92 7.51 -25.04
CA TRP A 159 -2.71 7.64 -25.87
C TRP A 159 -2.42 6.34 -26.63
N MET A 160 -2.60 5.19 -25.98
CA MET A 160 -2.39 3.86 -26.59
C MET A 160 -3.36 3.60 -27.75
N ASP A 161 -4.66 3.74 -27.51
CA ASP A 161 -5.67 3.65 -28.56
C ASP A 161 -6.89 4.51 -28.20
N PRO A 162 -7.17 5.59 -28.97
CA PRO A 162 -8.28 6.50 -28.71
C PRO A 162 -9.66 5.95 -29.08
N LYS A 163 -9.74 4.84 -29.82
CA LYS A 163 -11.00 4.26 -30.32
C LYS A 163 -11.48 3.09 -29.47
N ALA A 164 -10.57 2.33 -28.88
CA ALA A 164 -10.92 1.16 -28.10
C ALA A 164 -11.62 1.52 -26.77
N PRO A 165 -12.60 0.74 -26.30
CA PRO A 165 -13.31 1.03 -25.06
C PRO A 165 -12.41 0.89 -23.83
N ILE A 166 -12.75 1.58 -22.75
CA ILE A 166 -12.10 1.51 -21.44
C ILE A 166 -13.11 0.94 -20.43
N TYR A 167 -12.68 -0.01 -19.62
CA TYR A 167 -13.54 -0.65 -18.62
C TYR A 167 -13.13 -0.19 -17.22
N ILE A 168 -14.04 0.49 -16.53
CA ILE A 168 -13.83 0.95 -15.15
C ILE A 168 -14.65 0.07 -14.21
N TYR A 169 -13.97 -0.69 -13.39
CA TYR A 169 -14.58 -1.50 -12.34
C TYR A 169 -14.56 -0.74 -11.02
N ILE A 170 -15.72 -0.58 -10.41
CA ILE A 170 -15.92 0.27 -9.24
C ILE A 170 -16.33 -0.60 -8.05
N ASN A 171 -15.53 -0.51 -6.99
CA ASN A 171 -15.81 -0.99 -5.66
C ASN A 171 -15.24 0.02 -4.66
N SER A 172 -15.90 1.18 -4.55
CA SER A 172 -15.42 2.30 -3.77
C SER A 172 -16.55 2.98 -3.01
N THR A 173 -16.21 3.43 -1.81
CA THR A 173 -17.05 4.17 -0.90
C THR A 173 -17.08 5.68 -1.20
N GLY A 174 -16.43 6.12 -2.29
CA GLY A 174 -16.29 7.53 -2.64
C GLY A 174 -15.22 8.21 -1.79
N THR A 175 -15.47 9.43 -1.32
CA THR A 175 -14.53 10.21 -0.48
C THR A 175 -14.54 9.81 1.00
N THR A 176 -15.46 8.92 1.39
CA THR A 176 -15.64 8.46 2.78
C THR A 176 -15.15 7.03 2.95
N ARG A 177 -14.59 6.67 4.11
CA ARG A 177 -14.36 5.27 4.51
C ARG A 177 -15.61 4.64 5.09
N ASP A 178 -15.59 3.32 5.24
CA ASP A 178 -16.65 2.55 5.90
C ASP A 178 -16.91 3.00 7.35
N ASP A 179 -15.87 3.50 8.04
CA ASP A 179 -15.97 4.06 9.40
C ASP A 179 -16.74 5.40 9.46
N GLY A 180 -17.10 5.96 8.32
CA GLY A 180 -17.79 7.25 8.20
C GLY A 180 -16.87 8.47 8.20
N GLU A 181 -15.56 8.26 8.35
CA GLU A 181 -14.56 9.32 8.22
C GLU A 181 -14.40 9.77 6.76
N THR A 182 -14.22 11.08 6.56
CA THR A 182 -13.96 11.68 5.25
C THR A 182 -12.45 11.67 5.00
N VAL A 183 -12.01 11.00 3.94
CA VAL A 183 -10.58 10.75 3.63
C VAL A 183 -10.11 11.52 2.41
N GLY A 184 -11.03 11.81 1.49
CA GLY A 184 -10.78 12.61 0.31
C GLY A 184 -11.62 13.87 0.28
N MET A 185 -11.24 14.77 -0.60
CA MET A 185 -12.05 15.93 -0.94
C MET A 185 -13.01 15.57 -2.08
N GLU A 186 -14.13 16.28 -2.18
CA GLU A 186 -15.13 16.10 -3.25
C GLU A 186 -14.52 16.27 -4.65
N THR A 187 -13.51 17.14 -4.75
CA THR A 187 -12.71 17.40 -5.95
C THR A 187 -12.06 16.17 -6.54
N GLU A 188 -11.75 15.15 -5.72
CA GLU A 188 -11.15 13.89 -6.19
C GLU A 188 -12.09 13.15 -7.15
N GLY A 189 -13.39 13.09 -6.80
CA GLY A 189 -14.41 12.49 -7.66
C GLY A 189 -14.63 13.31 -8.93
N PHE A 190 -14.64 14.65 -8.80
CA PHE A 190 -14.83 15.54 -9.95
C PHE A 190 -13.66 15.49 -10.93
N ALA A 191 -12.42 15.36 -10.46
CA ALA A 191 -11.25 15.25 -11.33
C ALA A 191 -11.30 13.97 -12.21
N ILE A 192 -11.70 12.84 -11.63
CA ILE A 192 -11.89 11.59 -12.39
C ILE A 192 -13.05 11.75 -13.36
N TYR A 193 -14.16 12.35 -12.92
CA TYR A 193 -15.33 12.60 -13.76
C TYR A 193 -14.99 13.45 -14.99
N ASP A 194 -14.30 14.58 -14.80
CA ASP A 194 -13.92 15.46 -15.90
C ASP A 194 -12.93 14.77 -16.84
N SER A 195 -12.01 13.97 -16.29
CA SER A 195 -11.13 13.12 -17.09
C SER A 195 -11.93 12.14 -17.93
N MET A 196 -12.94 11.47 -17.38
CA MET A 196 -13.83 10.58 -18.14
C MET A 196 -14.54 11.32 -19.28
N MET A 197 -15.04 12.54 -19.03
CA MET A 197 -15.75 13.33 -20.05
C MET A 197 -14.82 13.90 -21.14
N GLN A 198 -13.54 14.11 -20.83
CA GLN A 198 -12.55 14.63 -21.78
C GLN A 198 -12.11 13.58 -22.81
N LEU A 199 -12.16 12.30 -22.46
CA LEU A 199 -11.65 11.21 -23.30
C LEU A 199 -12.57 10.98 -24.51
N LYS A 200 -11.96 10.59 -25.62
CA LYS A 200 -12.68 10.20 -26.86
C LYS A 200 -13.15 8.75 -26.80
N ASN A 201 -12.57 7.95 -25.91
CA ASN A 201 -12.87 6.54 -25.75
C ASN A 201 -14.27 6.33 -25.18
N GLU A 202 -14.92 5.24 -25.60
CA GLU A 202 -16.13 4.77 -24.92
C GLU A 202 -15.76 4.21 -23.54
N ILE A 203 -16.44 4.70 -22.49
CA ILE A 203 -16.20 4.27 -21.11
C ILE A 203 -17.32 3.35 -20.65
N HIS A 204 -16.96 2.14 -20.25
CA HIS A 204 -17.85 1.15 -19.68
C HIS A 204 -17.63 1.09 -18.17
N THR A 205 -18.68 1.31 -17.39
CA THR A 205 -18.59 1.28 -15.92
C THR A 205 -19.24 0.02 -15.38
N VAL A 206 -18.60 -0.62 -14.40
CA VAL A 206 -19.09 -1.87 -13.78
C VAL A 206 -18.99 -1.75 -12.27
N ALA A 207 -20.12 -1.73 -11.57
CA ALA A 207 -20.15 -1.82 -10.11
C ALA A 207 -20.10 -3.29 -9.65
N VAL A 208 -19.10 -3.64 -8.84
CA VAL A 208 -18.87 -5.02 -8.35
C VAL A 208 -19.35 -5.21 -6.91
N GLY A 209 -19.01 -4.28 -6.02
CA GLY A 209 -19.31 -4.35 -4.59
C GLY A 209 -20.14 -3.16 -4.13
N ALA A 210 -19.48 -2.03 -3.90
CA ALA A 210 -20.15 -0.79 -3.54
C ALA A 210 -19.76 0.37 -4.47
N ALA A 211 -20.73 1.21 -4.81
CA ALA A 211 -20.49 2.47 -5.50
C ALA A 211 -21.25 3.57 -4.75
N ILE A 212 -20.53 4.30 -3.88
CA ILE A 212 -21.14 5.22 -2.91
C ILE A 212 -20.70 6.66 -3.20
N GLY A 213 -21.63 7.61 -3.09
CA GLY A 213 -21.37 9.05 -3.24
C GLY A 213 -20.78 9.38 -4.61
N GLN A 214 -19.55 9.86 -4.62
CA GLN A 214 -18.81 10.23 -5.83
C GLN A 214 -18.50 8.98 -6.67
N ALA A 215 -18.30 7.81 -6.07
CA ALA A 215 -18.16 6.58 -6.84
C ALA A 215 -19.48 6.20 -7.54
N CYS A 216 -20.64 6.54 -6.95
CA CYS A 216 -21.94 6.41 -7.61
C CYS A 216 -22.09 7.38 -8.80
N LEU A 217 -21.55 8.61 -8.67
CA LEU A 217 -21.46 9.55 -9.79
C LEU A 217 -20.60 8.96 -10.93
N LEU A 218 -19.41 8.43 -10.62
CA LEU A 218 -18.54 7.83 -11.63
C LEU A 218 -19.21 6.63 -12.32
N LEU A 219 -19.95 5.81 -11.57
CA LEU A 219 -20.75 4.73 -12.13
C LEU A 219 -21.78 5.25 -13.15
N ALA A 220 -22.54 6.28 -12.76
CA ALA A 220 -23.56 6.90 -13.60
C ALA A 220 -23.00 7.63 -14.82
N ALA A 221 -21.77 8.15 -14.71
CA ALA A 221 -21.07 8.91 -15.74
C ALA A 221 -20.49 8.05 -16.89
N GLY A 222 -20.59 6.73 -16.80
CA GLY A 222 -20.24 5.85 -17.92
C GLY A 222 -21.07 6.13 -19.17
N THR A 223 -20.62 5.62 -20.31
CA THR A 223 -21.33 5.80 -21.59
C THR A 223 -22.73 5.20 -21.50
N LYS A 224 -23.75 5.97 -21.92
CA LYS A 224 -25.15 5.52 -21.88
C LYS A 224 -25.33 4.20 -22.63
N GLY A 225 -26.02 3.24 -22.00
CA GLY A 225 -26.20 1.87 -22.50
C GLY A 225 -25.06 0.90 -22.13
N LYS A 226 -23.98 1.39 -21.52
CA LYS A 226 -22.77 0.64 -21.13
C LYS A 226 -22.44 0.79 -19.64
N ARG A 227 -23.42 1.17 -18.82
CA ARG A 227 -23.29 1.24 -17.37
C ARG A 227 -23.86 -0.03 -16.76
N TYR A 228 -23.04 -0.72 -15.97
CA TYR A 228 -23.32 -2.06 -15.50
C TYR A 228 -23.21 -2.17 -13.98
N MET A 229 -23.96 -3.11 -13.40
CA MET A 229 -23.85 -3.44 -11.97
C MET A 229 -24.01 -4.93 -11.76
N MET A 230 -23.23 -5.47 -10.82
CA MET A 230 -23.41 -6.83 -10.34
C MET A 230 -24.64 -6.92 -9.44
N PRO A 231 -25.29 -8.09 -9.33
CA PRO A 231 -26.63 -8.14 -8.74
C PRO A 231 -26.70 -7.89 -7.23
N HIS A 232 -25.64 -8.26 -6.53
CA HIS A 232 -25.47 -8.01 -5.10
C HIS A 232 -24.67 -6.76 -4.78
N ALA A 233 -24.26 -6.00 -5.81
CA ALA A 233 -23.62 -4.72 -5.58
C ALA A 233 -24.64 -3.73 -5.01
N LYS A 234 -24.14 -2.71 -4.32
CA LYS A 234 -24.95 -1.60 -3.81
C LYS A 234 -24.46 -0.27 -4.36
N ALA A 235 -25.40 0.53 -4.85
CA ALA A 235 -25.16 1.92 -5.19
C ALA A 235 -25.77 2.78 -4.09
N MET A 236 -25.11 3.88 -3.74
CA MET A 236 -25.64 4.81 -2.75
C MET A 236 -25.40 6.25 -3.18
N ILE A 237 -26.48 7.03 -3.20
CA ILE A 237 -26.41 8.48 -3.33
C ILE A 237 -26.43 9.07 -1.92
N GLN A 238 -25.43 9.88 -1.59
CA GLN A 238 -25.34 10.59 -0.32
C GLN A 238 -24.83 12.01 -0.54
N GLN A 239 -25.19 12.91 0.38
CA GLN A 239 -24.63 14.26 0.39
C GLN A 239 -23.13 14.23 0.69
N PRO A 240 -22.37 15.18 0.10
CA PRO A 240 -21.01 15.49 0.53
C PRO A 240 -20.96 15.76 2.02
N ARG A 241 -19.92 15.25 2.68
CA ARG A 241 -19.72 15.48 4.11
C ARG A 241 -18.81 16.68 4.32
N VAL A 242 -19.16 17.51 5.30
CA VAL A 242 -18.26 18.56 5.76
C VAL A 242 -17.25 17.92 6.72
N PRO A 243 -15.94 18.00 6.46
CA PRO A 243 -14.94 17.47 7.38
C PRO A 243 -15.02 18.19 8.73
N ALA A 244 -14.68 17.48 9.81
CA ALA A 244 -14.76 18.00 11.17
C ALA A 244 -13.97 19.31 11.29
N SER A 245 -14.65 20.38 11.70
CA SER A 245 -14.11 21.75 11.63
C SER A 245 -13.22 22.13 12.83
N GLY A 246 -13.13 21.27 13.85
CA GLY A 246 -12.23 21.47 15.01
C GLY A 246 -12.35 22.86 15.66
N LEU A 247 -11.25 23.34 16.24
CA LEU A 247 -11.08 24.71 16.73
C LEU A 247 -10.62 25.62 15.58
N MET A 248 -11.54 25.95 14.67
CA MET A 248 -11.27 26.89 13.58
C MET A 248 -11.90 28.27 13.81
N PRO A 249 -11.35 29.33 13.20
CA PRO A 249 -12.00 30.64 13.15
C PRO A 249 -13.39 30.57 12.52
N ALA A 250 -14.33 31.38 13.02
CA ALA A 250 -15.72 31.43 12.53
C ALA A 250 -15.80 31.81 11.04
N SER A 251 -14.90 32.67 10.56
CA SER A 251 -14.77 33.03 9.15
C SER A 251 -14.48 31.81 8.26
N ASP A 252 -13.58 30.95 8.71
CA ASP A 252 -13.09 29.83 7.92
C ASP A 252 -14.13 28.71 7.87
N ILE A 253 -14.88 28.52 8.97
CA ILE A 253 -16.03 27.62 9.02
C ILE A 253 -17.08 28.06 7.99
N LEU A 254 -17.40 29.36 7.92
CA LEU A 254 -18.36 29.90 6.96
C LEU A 254 -17.91 29.65 5.51
N ILE A 255 -16.62 29.85 5.21
CA ILE A 255 -16.07 29.63 3.86
C ILE A 255 -16.18 28.14 3.48
N ARG A 256 -15.77 27.23 4.36
CA ARG A 256 -15.85 25.78 4.09
C ARG A 256 -17.28 25.27 3.98
N ALA A 257 -18.19 25.80 4.80
CA ALA A 257 -19.60 25.46 4.72
C ALA A 257 -20.20 25.88 3.37
N LYS A 258 -19.89 27.09 2.89
CA LYS A 258 -20.31 27.54 1.55
C LYS A 258 -19.77 26.64 0.45
N GLU A 259 -18.49 26.27 0.53
CA GLU A 259 -17.86 25.38 -0.46
C GLU A 259 -18.50 23.98 -0.48
N ALA A 260 -18.84 23.42 0.68
CA ALA A 260 -19.54 22.13 0.74
C ALA A 260 -20.94 22.20 0.12
N VAL A 261 -21.65 23.32 0.26
CA VAL A 261 -22.95 23.54 -0.39
C VAL A 261 -22.79 23.61 -1.92
N ILE A 262 -21.76 24.30 -2.42
CA ILE A 262 -21.46 24.36 -3.85
C ILE A 262 -21.18 22.96 -4.40
N ASN A 263 -20.30 22.19 -3.74
CA ASN A 263 -19.97 20.83 -4.15
C ASN A 263 -21.20 19.90 -4.13
N ARG A 264 -22.10 20.07 -3.15
CA ARG A 264 -23.39 19.37 -3.11
C ARG A 264 -24.24 19.71 -4.33
N ASP A 265 -24.38 20.99 -4.68
CA ASP A 265 -25.20 21.41 -5.81
C ASP A 265 -24.64 20.89 -7.14
N VAL A 266 -23.32 20.96 -7.33
CA VAL A 266 -22.63 20.40 -8.50
C VAL A 266 -22.87 18.88 -8.59
N LEU A 267 -22.68 18.14 -7.50
CA LEU A 267 -22.93 16.69 -7.49
C LEU A 267 -24.39 16.36 -7.85
N THR A 268 -25.34 17.16 -7.35
CA THR A 268 -26.78 16.99 -7.65
C THR A 268 -27.05 17.17 -9.14
N GLU A 269 -26.49 18.23 -9.73
CA GLU A 269 -26.65 18.54 -11.15
C GLU A 269 -26.05 17.45 -12.04
N LEU A 270 -24.84 16.98 -11.71
CA LEU A 270 -24.17 15.91 -12.46
C LEU A 270 -24.93 14.59 -12.37
N LEU A 271 -25.43 14.22 -11.19
CA LEU A 271 -26.26 13.03 -11.03
C LEU A 271 -27.58 13.15 -11.80
N ALA A 272 -28.25 14.32 -11.74
CA ALA A 272 -29.48 14.56 -12.50
C ALA A 272 -29.25 14.41 -14.02
N LYS A 273 -28.14 14.96 -14.53
CA LYS A 273 -27.73 14.86 -15.94
C LYS A 273 -27.60 13.40 -16.41
N HIS A 274 -26.92 12.55 -15.63
CA HIS A 274 -26.64 11.16 -16.04
C HIS A 274 -27.77 10.18 -15.73
N THR A 275 -28.59 10.48 -14.72
CA THR A 275 -29.74 9.63 -14.34
C THR A 275 -31.03 9.99 -15.09
N GLU A 276 -31.04 11.12 -15.82
CA GLU A 276 -32.20 11.65 -16.54
C GLU A 276 -33.39 12.00 -15.62
N ASN A 277 -33.13 12.17 -14.33
CA ASN A 277 -34.10 12.64 -13.35
C ASN A 277 -34.08 14.17 -13.24
N SER A 278 -35.17 14.73 -12.69
CA SER A 278 -35.19 16.16 -12.34
C SER A 278 -34.20 16.45 -11.22
N LEU A 279 -33.65 17.67 -11.21
CA LEU A 279 -32.76 18.14 -10.15
C LEU A 279 -33.43 18.09 -8.77
N GLU A 280 -34.74 18.38 -8.70
CA GLU A 280 -35.52 18.29 -7.47
C GLU A 280 -35.63 16.86 -6.93
N THR A 281 -35.87 15.88 -7.81
CA THR A 281 -35.94 14.46 -7.43
C THR A 281 -34.61 14.01 -6.83
N VAL A 282 -33.49 14.33 -7.49
CA VAL A 282 -32.15 13.96 -7.00
C VAL A 282 -31.84 14.70 -5.69
N ALA A 283 -32.14 16.00 -5.60
CA ALA A 283 -31.91 16.78 -4.38
C ALA A 283 -32.67 16.22 -3.17
N ASN A 284 -33.93 15.81 -3.37
CA ASN A 284 -34.77 15.21 -2.33
C ASN A 284 -34.21 13.86 -1.86
N VAL A 285 -33.81 13.01 -2.81
CA VAL A 285 -33.22 11.70 -2.53
C VAL A 285 -31.89 11.84 -1.79
N MET A 286 -31.05 12.80 -2.19
CA MET A 286 -29.72 13.01 -1.62
C MET A 286 -29.75 13.57 -0.19
N ARG A 287 -30.89 14.07 0.32
CA ARG A 287 -31.03 14.58 1.70
C ARG A 287 -30.60 13.57 2.76
N ARG A 288 -30.79 12.27 2.48
CA ARG A 288 -30.37 11.16 3.34
C ARG A 288 -29.61 10.14 2.49
N PRO A 289 -28.83 9.24 3.12
CA PRO A 289 -28.23 8.12 2.41
C PRO A 289 -29.31 7.30 1.72
N PHE A 290 -29.26 7.23 0.40
CA PHE A 290 -30.21 6.48 -0.42
C PHE A 290 -29.53 5.26 -1.03
N TYR A 291 -29.77 4.11 -0.41
CA TYR A 291 -29.26 2.83 -0.88
C TYR A 291 -30.11 2.27 -2.01
N MET A 292 -29.44 1.75 -3.02
CA MET A 292 -30.05 1.13 -4.19
C MET A 292 -29.40 -0.21 -4.44
N ASP A 293 -30.24 -1.25 -4.49
CA ASP A 293 -29.85 -2.52 -5.07
C ASP A 293 -29.81 -2.40 -6.60
N SER A 294 -29.23 -3.38 -7.28
CA SER A 294 -29.05 -3.38 -8.74
C SER A 294 -30.33 -3.06 -9.53
N ARG A 295 -31.50 -3.57 -9.12
CA ARG A 295 -32.80 -3.27 -9.75
C ARG A 295 -33.19 -1.80 -9.59
N ARG A 296 -33.15 -1.31 -8.36
CA ARG A 296 -33.49 0.09 -8.02
C ARG A 296 -32.52 1.08 -8.64
N ALA A 297 -31.23 0.73 -8.72
CA ALA A 297 -30.21 1.54 -9.40
C ALA A 297 -30.50 1.66 -10.91
N LYS A 298 -31.02 0.60 -11.53
CA LYS A 298 -31.44 0.61 -12.94
C LYS A 298 -32.70 1.48 -13.13
N GLU A 299 -33.70 1.32 -12.28
CA GLU A 299 -34.94 2.12 -12.32
C GLU A 299 -34.67 3.61 -12.09
N PHE A 300 -33.74 3.93 -11.19
CA PHE A 300 -33.32 5.31 -10.93
C PHE A 300 -32.45 5.88 -12.06
N GLY A 301 -31.94 5.06 -12.98
CA GLY A 301 -31.11 5.50 -14.12
C GLY A 301 -29.62 5.63 -13.82
N VAL A 302 -29.13 5.12 -12.68
CA VAL A 302 -27.68 5.05 -12.37
C VAL A 302 -26.96 4.09 -13.31
N ILE A 303 -27.64 2.99 -13.67
CA ILE A 303 -27.09 1.94 -14.52
C ILE A 303 -28.08 1.57 -15.62
N ASP A 304 -27.57 0.94 -16.69
CA ASP A 304 -28.41 0.50 -17.81
C ASP A 304 -28.70 -1.00 -17.75
N LYS A 305 -27.71 -1.79 -17.35
CA LYS A 305 -27.76 -3.26 -17.40
C LYS A 305 -27.21 -3.88 -16.14
N ILE A 306 -27.77 -5.03 -15.80
CA ILE A 306 -27.30 -5.84 -14.67
C ILE A 306 -26.47 -6.97 -15.28
N LEU A 307 -25.18 -7.06 -14.91
CA LEU A 307 -24.28 -8.09 -15.45
C LEU A 307 -24.46 -9.37 -14.64
N TRP A 308 -25.02 -10.39 -15.28
CA TRP A 308 -25.08 -11.73 -14.73
C TRP A 308 -24.95 -12.77 -15.85
N GLN A 309 -23.93 -13.65 -15.83
CA GLN A 309 -23.95 -14.90 -16.63
C GLN A 309 -24.61 -16.04 -15.82
N GLY A 310 -25.81 -16.47 -16.21
CA GLY A 310 -26.47 -17.71 -15.69
C GLY A 310 -27.59 -17.60 -14.63
N GLN A 311 -27.66 -16.55 -13.81
CA GLN A 311 -28.69 -16.28 -12.77
C GLN A 311 -29.78 -15.27 -13.16
N GLU A 312 -29.92 -14.86 -14.42
CA GLU A 312 -31.18 -14.19 -14.83
C GLU A 312 -32.39 -15.08 -14.47
N LYS A 313 -32.24 -16.41 -14.57
CA LYS A 313 -33.20 -17.41 -14.09
C LYS A 313 -33.36 -17.39 -12.57
N ILE A 314 -32.26 -17.50 -11.81
CA ILE A 314 -32.30 -17.54 -10.34
C ILE A 314 -32.83 -16.23 -9.74
N MET A 315 -32.54 -15.07 -10.33
CA MET A 315 -33.08 -13.78 -9.88
C MET A 315 -34.55 -13.60 -10.23
N ALA A 316 -35.04 -14.18 -11.34
CA ALA A 316 -36.47 -14.22 -11.63
C ALA A 316 -37.21 -15.12 -10.62
N ASP A 317 -36.55 -16.18 -10.13
CA ASP A 317 -37.08 -17.07 -9.09
C ASP A 317 -36.99 -16.47 -7.67
N VAL A 318 -36.09 -15.51 -7.45
CA VAL A 318 -35.95 -14.80 -6.16
C VAL A 318 -37.04 -13.74 -6.04
N MET A 319 -37.84 -13.86 -4.98
CA MET A 319 -38.90 -12.91 -4.64
C MET A 319 -38.32 -11.48 -4.45
N PRO A 320 -39.02 -10.43 -4.93
CA PRO A 320 -38.60 -9.06 -4.69
C PRO A 320 -38.57 -8.74 -3.19
N PRO A 321 -37.75 -7.76 -2.73
CA PRO A 321 -37.57 -7.47 -1.30
C PRO A 321 -38.87 -7.20 -0.55
N GLU A 322 -39.85 -6.54 -1.19
CA GLU A 322 -41.15 -6.29 -0.53
C GLU A 322 -41.94 -7.57 -0.28
N ASP A 323 -41.82 -8.56 -1.17
CA ASP A 323 -42.47 -9.85 -1.01
C ASP A 323 -41.68 -10.79 -0.09
N TRP A 324 -40.36 -10.60 -0.02
CA TRP A 324 -39.51 -11.22 1.01
C TRP A 324 -39.89 -10.73 2.40
N ASP A 325 -40.03 -9.42 2.61
CA ASP A 325 -40.43 -8.82 3.87
C ASP A 325 -41.85 -9.25 4.29
N LYS A 326 -42.78 -9.35 3.33
CA LYS A 326 -44.12 -9.94 3.57
C LYS A 326 -44.04 -11.41 3.98
N SER A 327 -43.20 -12.21 3.30
CA SER A 327 -43.00 -13.63 3.64
C SER A 327 -42.36 -13.82 5.01
N ALA A 328 -41.48 -12.89 5.40
CA ALA A 328 -40.83 -12.83 6.70
C ALA A 328 -41.72 -12.22 7.80
N GLY A 329 -42.95 -11.79 7.46
CA GLY A 329 -43.90 -11.19 8.40
C GLY A 329 -43.53 -9.78 8.87
N ILE A 330 -42.60 -9.12 8.19
CA ILE A 330 -42.17 -7.75 8.49
C ILE A 330 -43.22 -6.80 7.90
N LYS A 331 -43.95 -6.09 8.77
CA LYS A 331 -44.87 -5.03 8.35
C LYS A 331 -44.06 -3.75 8.13
N LEU A 332 -44.19 -3.15 6.94
CA LEU A 332 -43.69 -1.81 6.68
C LEU A 332 -44.35 -0.85 7.70
N ALA A 333 -43.53 -0.11 8.44
CA ALA A 333 -44.05 0.94 9.31
C ALA A 333 -44.70 2.02 8.44
N ASP A 334 -45.89 2.48 8.83
CA ASP A 334 -46.59 3.53 8.10
C ASP A 334 -45.68 4.78 8.03
N PRO A 335 -45.59 5.44 6.85
CA PRO A 335 -44.80 6.66 6.73
C PRO A 335 -45.42 7.73 7.64
N PHE A 336 -44.60 8.26 8.56
CA PHE A 336 -44.93 9.39 9.43
C PHE A 336 -45.17 10.68 8.63
#